data_AF-A0A349QAA2-F1
#
_entry.id   AF-A0A349QAA2-F1
#
_cell.length_a   1.000
_cell.length_b   1.000
_cell.length_c   1.000
_cell.angle_alpha   90.00
_cell.angle_beta   90.00
_cell.angle_gamma   90.00
#
_symmetry.space_group_name_H-M   'P 1'
#
loop_
_entity.id
_entity.type
_entity.pdbx_description
1 polymer ?
#
loop_
_entity_poly.entity_id
_entity_poly.type
_entity_poly.pdbx_seq_one_letter_code
_entity_poly.pdbx_strand_id
1 'polypeptide(L)'
;MEKRLIESLIAEEYSQRYFDECQFVWQNYVPLRGRAKTLQGELLREIERIRCEAQDNGNVNWNNEYARYCDFISRSLTEQSIFSENQKEIVIAIMAYIKDCGTYAKKYNDGEIDDSDVEPEKLAYTDDNLYDIICDFIGKLQKEHPEPIKL
;
A
#
# COMPACT_ATOMS: atom_id res chain seq x y z
N MET A 1 20.37 2.67 2.46
CA MET A 1 19.98 1.28 2.83
C MET A 1 18.62 0.99 2.24
N GLU A 2 17.64 1.82 2.54
CA GLU A 2 16.26 1.80 1.99
C GLU A 2 16.18 1.75 0.46
N LYS A 3 16.94 2.59 -0.27
CA LYS A 3 16.97 2.55 -1.75
C LYS A 3 17.37 1.18 -2.33
N ARG A 4 18.30 0.46 -1.69
CA ARG A 4 18.70 -0.87 -2.17
C ARG A 4 17.65 -1.94 -1.85
N LEU A 5 16.90 -1.76 -0.76
CA LEU A 5 15.81 -2.66 -0.38
C LEU A 5 14.67 -2.56 -1.40
N ILE A 6 14.20 -1.35 -1.69
CA ILE A 6 13.09 -1.17 -2.64
C ILE A 6 13.45 -1.66 -4.04
N GLU A 7 14.66 -1.37 -4.53
CA GLU A 7 15.16 -1.89 -5.81
C GLU A 7 15.16 -3.42 -5.86
N SER A 8 15.52 -4.09 -4.75
CA SER A 8 15.48 -5.55 -4.69
C SER A 8 14.07 -6.12 -4.67
N LEU A 9 13.13 -5.45 -4.00
CA LEU A 9 11.73 -5.88 -3.93
C LEU A 9 11.03 -5.70 -5.29
N ILE A 10 11.33 -4.61 -6.00
CA ILE A 10 10.81 -4.36 -7.36
C ILE A 10 11.28 -5.44 -8.34
N ALA A 11 12.51 -5.92 -8.19
CA ALA A 11 13.08 -6.94 -9.08
C ALA A 11 12.63 -8.38 -8.76
N GLU A 12 11.95 -8.59 -7.64
CA GLU A 12 11.53 -9.91 -7.17
C GLU A 12 10.19 -10.32 -7.81
N GLU A 13 10.17 -11.47 -8.49
CA GLU A 13 8.91 -12.13 -8.82
C GLU A 13 8.22 -12.55 -7.51
N TYR A 14 7.03 -12.00 -7.27
CA TYR A 14 6.29 -12.23 -6.04
C TYR A 14 4.95 -12.90 -6.33
N SER A 15 4.63 -13.94 -5.57
CA SER A 15 3.31 -14.54 -5.54
C SER A 15 2.73 -14.34 -4.14
N GLN A 16 1.56 -13.72 -4.08
CA GLN A 16 0.83 -13.51 -2.83
C GLN A 16 0.59 -14.86 -2.11
N ARG A 17 0.82 -14.91 -0.79
CA ARG A 17 0.74 -16.13 0.02
C ARG A 17 -0.50 -16.19 0.91
N TYR A 18 -1.04 -15.05 1.31
CA TYR A 18 -2.22 -14.94 2.19
C TYR A 18 -3.47 -14.47 1.43
N PHE A 19 -3.63 -14.97 0.20
CA PHE A 19 -4.76 -14.60 -0.66
C PHE A 19 -6.10 -14.94 -0.01
N ASP A 20 -6.24 -16.14 0.57
CA ASP A 20 -7.48 -16.60 1.20
C ASP A 20 -7.85 -15.74 2.41
N GLU A 21 -6.88 -15.35 3.23
CA GLU A 21 -7.12 -14.43 4.35
C GLU A 21 -7.49 -13.02 3.88
N CYS A 22 -6.85 -12.51 2.82
CA CYS A 22 -7.25 -11.24 2.20
C CYS A 22 -8.66 -11.30 1.63
N GLN A 23 -9.01 -12.40 0.96
CA GLN A 23 -10.35 -12.63 0.45
C GLN A 23 -11.39 -12.66 1.57
N PHE A 24 -11.08 -13.31 2.70
CA PHE A 24 -11.93 -13.30 3.88
C PHE A 24 -12.14 -11.88 4.41
N VAL A 25 -11.06 -11.10 4.58
CA VAL A 25 -11.15 -9.70 5.04
C VAL A 25 -11.99 -8.87 4.07
N TRP A 26 -11.78 -9.02 2.77
CA TRP A 26 -12.54 -8.31 1.74
C TRP A 26 -14.04 -8.59 1.85
N GLN A 27 -14.42 -9.86 1.96
CA GLN A 27 -15.82 -10.27 1.98
C GLN A 27 -16.55 -9.90 3.27
N ASN A 28 -15.85 -9.89 4.41
CA ASN A 28 -16.49 -9.77 5.72
C ASN A 28 -16.28 -8.40 6.38
N TYR A 29 -15.17 -7.72 6.11
CA TYR A 29 -14.75 -6.54 6.86
C TYR A 29 -14.64 -5.26 6.03
N VAL A 30 -14.52 -5.37 4.69
CA VAL A 30 -14.56 -4.21 3.79
C VAL A 30 -16.01 -3.88 3.42
N PRO A 31 -16.54 -2.70 3.78
CA PRO A 31 -17.88 -2.32 3.41
C PRO A 31 -17.94 -1.93 1.93
N LEU A 32 -19.12 -2.07 1.32
CA LEU A 32 -19.41 -1.58 -0.04
C LEU A 32 -19.06 -0.09 -0.22
N ARG A 33 -19.20 0.71 0.84
CA ARG A 33 -18.93 2.15 0.83
C ARG A 33 -18.42 2.63 2.18
N GLY A 34 -17.57 3.64 2.13
CA GLY A 34 -17.03 4.33 3.30
C GLY A 34 -15.94 3.54 4.01
N ARG A 35 -15.64 3.99 5.23
CA ARG A 35 -14.60 3.43 6.10
C ARG A 35 -15.00 2.06 6.62
N ALA A 36 -14.08 1.09 6.62
CA ALA A 36 -14.28 -0.16 7.35
C ALA A 36 -14.30 0.09 8.86
N LYS A 37 -14.97 -0.80 9.60
CA LYS A 37 -15.08 -0.72 11.07
C LYS A 37 -13.96 -1.44 11.81
N THR A 38 -13.18 -2.22 11.09
CA THR A 38 -12.11 -3.06 11.61
C THR A 38 -10.78 -2.61 11.04
N LEU A 39 -9.70 -2.78 11.80
CA LEU A 39 -8.36 -2.47 11.33
C LEU A 39 -8.02 -3.28 10.08
N GLN A 40 -8.23 -4.61 10.08
CA GLN A 40 -7.93 -5.46 8.93
C GLN A 40 -8.64 -4.99 7.66
N GLY A 41 -9.97 -4.76 7.75
CA GLY A 41 -10.76 -4.26 6.63
C GLY A 41 -10.32 -2.88 6.13
N GLU A 42 -9.93 -1.96 7.02
CA GLU A 42 -9.53 -0.62 6.59
C GLU A 42 -8.18 -0.63 5.89
N LEU A 43 -7.23 -1.42 6.40
CA LEU A 43 -5.93 -1.61 5.75
C LEU A 43 -6.10 -2.18 4.34
N LEU A 44 -6.91 -3.23 4.18
CA LEU A 44 -7.13 -3.85 2.87
C LEU A 44 -7.88 -2.91 1.91
N ARG A 45 -8.89 -2.19 2.40
CA ARG A 45 -9.63 -1.20 1.61
C ARG A 45 -8.69 -0.10 1.10
N GLU A 46 -7.83 0.42 1.97
CA GLU A 46 -6.95 1.53 1.61
C GLU A 46 -5.84 1.12 0.65
N ILE A 47 -5.19 -0.03 0.84
CA ILE A 47 -4.15 -0.50 -0.10
C ILE A 47 -4.74 -0.79 -1.49
N GLU A 48 -5.95 -1.36 -1.58
CA GLU A 48 -6.62 -1.60 -2.87
C GLU A 48 -7.07 -0.30 -3.54
N ARG A 49 -7.46 0.73 -2.77
CA ARG A 49 -7.71 2.06 -3.34
C ARG A 49 -6.43 2.69 -3.90
N ILE A 50 -5.31 2.53 -3.21
CA ILE A 50 -4.01 3.03 -3.68
C ILE A 50 -3.59 2.27 -4.96
N ARG A 51 -3.70 0.94 -4.95
CA ARG A 51 -3.43 0.06 -6.10
C ARG A 51 -4.22 0.50 -7.33
N CYS A 52 -5.54 0.62 -7.20
CA CYS A 52 -6.44 1.07 -8.27
C CYS A 52 -6.07 2.49 -8.76
N GLU A 53 -5.74 3.42 -7.87
CA GLU A 53 -5.34 4.77 -8.27
C GLU A 53 -4.03 4.77 -9.08
N ALA A 54 -3.05 3.96 -8.70
CA ALA A 54 -1.80 3.85 -9.44
C ALA A 54 -1.96 3.11 -10.78
N GLN A 55 -2.63 1.96 -10.78
CA GLN A 55 -2.73 1.07 -11.95
C GLN A 55 -3.76 1.56 -12.98
N ASP A 56 -4.94 2.01 -12.54
CA ASP A 56 -6.02 2.38 -13.45
C ASP A 56 -5.96 3.86 -13.84
N ASN A 57 -5.57 4.73 -12.90
CA ASN A 57 -5.61 6.18 -13.07
C ASN A 57 -4.24 6.83 -13.23
N GLY A 58 -3.14 6.07 -13.10
CA GLY A 58 -1.77 6.61 -13.18
C GLY A 58 -1.48 7.69 -12.14
N ASN A 59 -2.12 7.62 -10.97
CA ASN A 59 -2.08 8.62 -9.89
C ASN A 59 -2.59 10.02 -10.26
N VAL A 60 -3.39 10.17 -11.33
CA VAL A 60 -3.92 11.49 -11.72
C VAL A 60 -4.80 12.14 -10.65
N ASN A 61 -5.51 11.33 -9.85
CA ASN A 61 -6.38 11.80 -8.77
C ASN A 61 -5.67 11.81 -7.40
N TRP A 62 -4.36 11.57 -7.37
CA TRP A 62 -3.61 11.52 -6.13
C TRP A 62 -3.74 12.81 -5.33
N ASN A 63 -4.03 12.68 -4.04
CA ASN A 63 -4.26 13.78 -3.13
C ASN A 63 -3.76 13.43 -1.71
N ASN A 64 -3.96 14.37 -0.77
CA ASN A 64 -3.51 14.21 0.61
C ASN A 64 -4.21 13.05 1.35
N GLU A 65 -5.35 12.56 0.88
CA GLU A 65 -6.03 11.39 1.45
C GLU A 65 -5.23 10.11 1.14
N TYR A 66 -4.81 9.89 -0.10
CA TYR A 66 -3.97 8.75 -0.47
C TYR A 66 -2.62 8.76 0.26
N ALA A 67 -1.99 9.94 0.41
CA ALA A 67 -0.79 10.07 1.23
C ALA A 67 -1.02 9.66 2.70
N ARG A 68 -2.20 9.98 3.27
CA ARG A 68 -2.58 9.57 4.62
C ARG A 68 -2.87 8.07 4.72
N TYR A 69 -3.42 7.45 3.68
CA TYR A 69 -3.59 6.00 3.61
C TYR A 69 -2.23 5.30 3.70
N CYS A 70 -1.22 5.78 2.96
CA CYS A 70 0.13 5.22 3.06
C CYS A 70 0.70 5.31 4.49
N ASP A 71 0.55 6.47 5.14
CA ASP A 71 1.01 6.66 6.52
C ASP A 71 0.25 5.77 7.52
N PHE A 72 -1.06 5.64 7.33
CA PHE A 72 -1.90 4.81 8.17
C PHE A 72 -1.51 3.33 8.06
N ILE A 73 -1.41 2.79 6.85
CA ILE A 73 -1.01 1.40 6.61
C ILE A 73 0.35 1.11 7.22
N SER A 74 1.35 1.96 6.95
CA SER A 74 2.70 1.81 7.48
C SER A 74 2.71 1.78 9.00
N ARG A 75 2.10 2.80 9.64
CA ARG A 75 2.04 2.89 11.10
C ARG A 75 1.29 1.70 11.72
N SER A 76 0.12 1.37 11.20
CA SER A 76 -0.73 0.34 11.78
C SER A 76 -0.12 -1.06 11.69
N LEU A 77 0.55 -1.38 10.58
CA LEU A 77 1.27 -2.65 10.47
C LEU A 77 2.53 -2.66 11.34
N THR A 78 3.31 -1.57 11.39
CA THR A 78 4.55 -1.53 12.18
C THR A 78 4.32 -1.50 13.70
N GLU A 79 3.15 -1.05 14.16
CA GLU A 79 2.72 -1.14 15.57
C GLU A 79 2.39 -2.58 16.01
N GLN A 80 2.20 -3.53 15.08
CA GLN A 80 1.87 -4.92 15.44
C GLN A 80 3.11 -5.68 15.91
N SER A 81 3.00 -6.34 17.07
CA SER A 81 4.09 -7.14 17.66
C SER A 81 4.36 -8.45 16.92
N ILE A 82 3.46 -8.88 16.03
CA ILE A 82 3.59 -10.12 15.23
C ILE A 82 4.61 -10.02 14.09
N PHE A 83 5.10 -8.80 13.79
CA PHE A 83 6.09 -8.55 12.74
C PHE A 83 7.46 -8.23 13.35
N SER A 84 8.51 -8.79 12.75
CA SER A 84 9.89 -8.47 13.11
C SER A 84 10.31 -7.07 12.62
N GLU A 85 11.40 -6.53 13.15
CA GLU A 85 11.91 -5.22 12.70
C GLU A 85 12.23 -5.20 11.20
N ASN A 86 12.86 -6.25 10.65
CA ASN A 86 13.09 -6.36 9.20
C ASN A 86 11.78 -6.36 8.40
N GLN A 87 10.73 -6.98 8.93
CA GLN A 87 9.40 -6.98 8.30
C GLN A 87 8.79 -5.58 8.30
N LYS A 88 8.95 -4.84 9.40
CA LYS A 88 8.50 -3.45 9.50
C LYS A 88 9.26 -2.53 8.55
N GLU A 89 10.57 -2.73 8.39
CA GLU A 89 11.38 -2.00 7.41
C GLU A 89 10.89 -2.21 5.98
N ILE A 90 10.47 -3.43 5.60
CA ILE A 90 9.87 -3.70 4.29
C ILE A 90 8.57 -2.90 4.11
N VAL A 91 7.67 -2.93 5.10
CA VAL A 91 6.41 -2.18 5.05
C VAL A 91 6.69 -0.67 4.90
N ILE A 92 7.61 -0.13 5.70
CA ILE A 92 7.97 1.29 5.64
C ILE A 92 8.49 1.66 4.26
N ALA A 93 9.45 0.88 3.73
CA ALA A 93 10.07 1.14 2.44
C ALA A 93 9.05 1.11 1.29
N ILE A 94 8.15 0.12 1.28
CA ILE A 94 7.11 0.00 0.25
C ILE A 94 6.13 1.17 0.33
N MET A 95 5.58 1.45 1.52
CA MET A 95 4.58 2.51 1.67
C MET A 95 5.16 3.90 1.41
N ALA A 96 6.43 4.13 1.77
CA ALA A 96 7.15 5.36 1.44
C ALA A 96 7.32 5.50 -0.08
N TYR A 97 7.77 4.45 -0.77
CA TYR A 97 7.98 4.48 -2.21
C TYR A 97 6.68 4.72 -2.99
N ILE A 98 5.59 4.02 -2.66
CA ILE A 98 4.29 4.22 -3.30
C ILE A 98 3.78 5.65 -3.05
N LYS A 99 3.96 6.18 -1.83
CA LYS A 99 3.62 7.57 -1.49
C LYS A 99 4.44 8.58 -2.27
N ASP A 100 5.74 8.32 -2.47
CA ASP A 100 6.62 9.17 -3.26
C ASP A 100 6.19 9.21 -4.73
N CYS A 101 5.80 8.08 -5.31
CA CYS A 101 5.26 8.02 -6.67
C CYS A 101 4.01 8.90 -6.82
N GLY A 102 3.02 8.71 -5.94
CA GLY A 102 1.80 9.51 -5.98
C GLY A 102 2.05 11.00 -5.74
N THR A 103 2.97 11.34 -4.82
CA THR A 103 3.36 12.73 -4.56
C THR A 103 4.08 13.35 -5.76
N TYR A 104 4.91 12.58 -6.47
CA TYR A 104 5.58 13.00 -7.70
C TYR A 104 4.55 13.26 -8.81
N ALA A 105 3.61 12.34 -9.03
CA ALA A 105 2.51 12.54 -9.97
C ALA A 105 1.68 13.77 -9.65
N LYS A 106 1.35 14.00 -8.37
CA LYS A 106 0.64 15.22 -7.96
C LYS A 106 1.40 16.50 -8.34
N LYS A 107 2.71 16.56 -8.08
CA LYS A 107 3.54 17.73 -8.44
C LYS A 107 3.54 17.98 -9.94
N TYR A 108 3.66 16.91 -10.73
CA TYR A 108 3.55 17.00 -12.19
C TYR A 108 2.18 17.54 -12.62
N ASN A 109 1.09 16.98 -12.09
CA ASN A 109 -0.28 17.41 -12.42
C ASN A 109 -0.60 18.84 -11.99
N ASP A 110 0.04 19.33 -10.90
CA ASP A 110 -0.09 20.71 -10.43
C ASP A 110 0.81 21.69 -11.24
N GLY A 111 1.60 21.20 -12.19
CA GLY A 111 2.51 22.00 -13.01
C GLY A 111 3.82 22.41 -12.32
N GLU A 112 4.17 21.76 -11.20
CA GLU A 112 5.46 21.96 -10.51
C GLU A 112 6.62 21.25 -11.21
N ILE A 113 6.33 20.27 -12.08
CA ILE A 113 7.30 19.54 -12.90
C ILE A 113 6.88 19.72 -14.37
N ASP A 114 7.81 20.13 -15.22
CA ASP A 114 7.57 20.31 -16.66
C ASP A 114 7.61 18.97 -17.40
N ASP A 115 6.95 18.91 -18.56
CA ASP A 115 6.99 17.75 -19.47
C ASP A 115 8.41 17.38 -19.88
N SER A 116 9.36 18.33 -19.93
CA SER A 116 10.77 18.03 -20.23
C SER A 116 11.52 17.38 -19.08
N ASP A 117 11.03 17.53 -17.85
CA ASP A 117 11.70 17.10 -16.62
C ASP A 117 11.00 15.90 -15.95
N VAL A 118 9.86 15.46 -16.49
CA VAL A 118 9.10 14.33 -15.96
C VAL A 118 9.84 13.01 -16.19
N GLU A 119 9.90 12.20 -15.15
CA GLU A 119 10.40 10.82 -15.15
C GLU A 119 9.19 9.89 -15.08
N PRO A 120 8.70 9.34 -16.22
CA PRO A 120 7.44 8.58 -16.27
C PRO A 120 7.38 7.40 -15.29
N GLU A 121 8.52 6.75 -15.05
CA GLU A 121 8.65 5.64 -14.10
C GLU A 121 8.39 6.04 -12.64
N LYS A 122 8.38 7.34 -12.31
CA LYS A 122 8.07 7.85 -10.97
C LYS A 122 6.61 8.24 -10.80
N LEU A 123 5.80 8.29 -11.87
CA LEU A 123 4.42 8.72 -11.79
C LEU A 123 3.55 7.72 -11.03
N ALA A 124 3.70 6.43 -11.31
CA ALA A 124 2.94 5.38 -10.67
C ALA A 124 3.72 4.06 -10.66
N TYR A 125 3.70 3.37 -9.53
CA TYR A 125 4.12 1.99 -9.47
C TYR A 125 2.95 1.08 -9.84
N THR A 126 3.08 0.32 -10.93
CA THR A 126 1.95 -0.40 -11.54
C THR A 126 2.06 -1.93 -11.44
N ASP A 127 3.22 -2.46 -11.06
CA ASP A 127 3.37 -3.91 -10.84
C ASP A 127 2.71 -4.35 -9.53
N ASP A 128 2.21 -5.59 -9.48
CA ASP A 128 1.42 -6.10 -8.35
C ASP A 128 2.25 -6.44 -7.11
N ASN A 129 3.50 -6.86 -7.28
CA ASN A 129 4.38 -7.41 -6.24
C ASN A 129 4.42 -6.56 -4.95
N LEU A 130 4.61 -5.24 -5.04
CA LEU A 130 4.68 -4.40 -3.84
C LEU A 130 3.33 -4.33 -3.11
N TYR A 131 2.22 -4.26 -3.85
CA TYR A 131 0.88 -4.28 -3.27
C TYR A 131 0.56 -5.65 -2.65
N ASP A 132 0.95 -6.73 -3.31
CA ASP A 132 0.76 -8.09 -2.84
C ASP A 132 1.57 -8.39 -1.58
N ILE A 133 2.80 -7.84 -1.47
CA ILE A 133 3.58 -7.91 -0.23
C ILE A 133 2.82 -7.25 0.93
N ILE A 134 2.25 -6.06 0.73
CA ILE A 134 1.47 -5.36 1.75
C ILE A 134 0.18 -6.13 2.07
N CYS A 135 -0.51 -6.67 1.06
CA CYS A 135 -1.66 -7.54 1.28
C CYS A 135 -1.28 -8.79 2.09
N ASP A 136 -0.10 -9.38 1.85
CA ASP A 136 0.40 -10.50 2.65
C ASP A 136 0.63 -10.14 4.12
N PHE A 137 1.09 -8.91 4.41
CA PHE A 137 1.15 -8.41 5.79
C PHE A 137 -0.24 -8.32 6.42
N ILE A 138 -1.24 -7.82 5.69
CA ILE A 138 -2.62 -7.71 6.15
C ILE A 138 -3.26 -9.09 6.33
N GLY A 139 -3.04 -10.01 5.40
CA GLY A 139 -3.52 -11.40 5.46
C GLY A 139 -2.89 -12.17 6.62
N LYS A 140 -1.58 -11.98 6.87
CA LYS A 140 -0.93 -12.52 8.07
C LYS A 140 -1.51 -11.92 9.35
N LEU A 141 -1.79 -10.62 9.39
CA LEU A 141 -2.48 -9.99 10.53
C LEU A 141 -3.83 -10.66 10.80
N GLN A 142 -4.63 -10.90 9.76
CA GLN A 142 -5.89 -11.63 9.89
C GLN A 142 -5.71 -13.06 10.39
N LYS A 143 -4.68 -13.77 9.91
CA LYS A 143 -4.42 -15.15 10.35
C LYS A 143 -4.10 -15.24 11.84
N GLU A 144 -3.25 -14.33 12.33
CA GLU A 144 -2.84 -14.30 13.75
C GLU A 144 -3.91 -13.69 14.66
N HIS A 145 -4.78 -12.84 14.10
CA HIS A 145 -5.90 -12.20 14.78
C HIS A 145 -7.22 -12.46 14.03
N PRO A 146 -7.81 -13.66 14.16
CA PRO A 146 -9.01 -14.03 13.41
C PRO A 146 -10.22 -13.15 13.75
N GLU A 147 -10.28 -12.68 14.99
CA GLU A 147 -11.30 -11.76 15.47
C GLU A 147 -11.07 -10.32 14.98
N PRO A 148 -12.13 -9.54 14.72
CA PRO A 148 -12.02 -8.18 14.22
C PRO A 148 -11.35 -7.25 15.24
N ILE A 149 -10.26 -6.60 14.85
CA ILE A 149 -9.61 -5.56 15.65
C ILE A 149 -10.36 -4.24 15.41
N LYS A 150 -10.82 -3.58 16.47
CA LYS A 150 -11.52 -2.30 16.36
C LYS A 150 -10.55 -1.15 16.09
N LEU A 151 -10.95 -0.25 15.20
CA LEU A 151 -10.27 1.04 14.90
C LEU A 151 -10.46 2.07 16.01
#